data_AF-A0A933DNK0-F1
#
_entry.id   AF-A0A933DNK0-F1
#
_cell.length_a   1.000
_cell.length_b   1.000
_cell.length_c   1.000
_cell.angle_alpha   90.00
_cell.angle_beta   90.00
_cell.angle_gamma   90.00
#
_symmetry.space_group_name_H-M   'P 1'
#
loop_
_entity.id
_entity.type
_entity.pdbx_description
1 polymer ?
#
loop_
_entity_poly.entity_id
_entity_poly.type
_entity_poly.pdbx_seq_one_letter_code
_entity_poly.pdbx_strand_id
1 'polypeptide(L)'
;MAQSTVFSQFIKLIPRPHFQELVARHNGDARVRSLNCWTWFGALLFSQMTGHDSIRAIERVFAHQDGEAQRLGFGPVRRSTLADANRTRPLEILE
;
A
#
# COMPACT_ATOMS: atom_id res chain seq x y z
N MET A 1 23.20 -12.22 -2.63
CA MET A 1 21.88 -12.60 -2.09
C MET A 1 21.18 -11.31 -1.70
N ALA A 2 20.10 -10.91 -2.38
CA ALA A 2 19.40 -9.68 -2.01
C ALA A 2 18.73 -9.89 -0.66
N GLN A 3 19.19 -9.16 0.36
CA GLN A 3 18.65 -9.25 1.71
C GLN A 3 17.28 -8.55 1.71
N SER A 4 16.22 -9.28 2.04
CA SER A 4 14.87 -8.71 2.11
C SER A 4 14.77 -7.72 3.26
N THR A 5 14.28 -6.51 2.97
CA THR A 5 14.06 -5.46 3.98
C THR A 5 13.17 -5.93 5.13
N VAL A 6 13.26 -5.29 6.30
CA VAL A 6 12.33 -5.56 7.42
C VAL A 6 10.88 -5.37 6.95
N PHE A 7 10.59 -4.31 6.20
CA PHE A 7 9.28 -4.07 5.59
C PHE A 7 8.81 -5.24 4.72
N SER A 8 9.67 -5.77 3.84
CA SER A 8 9.37 -6.95 3.02
C SER A 8 9.02 -8.18 3.85
N GLN A 9 9.69 -8.37 5.00
CA GLN A 9 9.38 -9.47 5.92
C GLN A 9 8.00 -9.30 6.55
N PHE A 10 7.66 -8.09 7.01
CA PHE A 10 6.32 -7.79 7.55
C PHE A 10 5.21 -7.99 6.52
N ILE A 11 5.40 -7.50 5.29
CA ILE A 11 4.41 -7.66 4.22
C ILE A 11 4.12 -9.13 3.92
N LYS A 12 5.13 -10.01 4.00
CA LYS A 12 4.95 -11.45 3.78
C LYS A 12 4.16 -12.15 4.89
N LEU A 13 4.03 -11.54 6.07
CA LEU A 13 3.22 -12.07 7.16
C LEU A 13 1.72 -11.79 6.95
N ILE A 14 1.36 -10.86 6.07
CA ILE A 14 -0.02 -10.49 5.82
C ILE A 14 -0.67 -11.53 4.88
N PRO A 15 -1.77 -12.19 5.29
CA PRO A 15 -2.46 -13.16 4.44
C PRO A 15 -3.15 -12.44 3.29
N ARG A 16 -2.48 -12.44 2.12
CA ARG A 16 -2.95 -11.77 0.90
C ARG A 16 -4.38 -12.17 0.48
N PRO A 17 -4.80 -13.46 0.56
CA PRO A 17 -6.17 -13.84 0.21
C PRO A 17 -7.21 -13.20 1.13
N HIS A 18 -6.95 -13.17 2.44
CA HIS A 18 -7.85 -12.57 3.41
C HIS A 18 -8.00 -11.06 3.20
N PHE A 19 -6.88 -10.36 2.95
CA PHE A 19 -6.92 -8.95 2.61
C PHE A 19 -7.75 -8.70 1.34
N GLN A 20 -7.63 -9.55 0.32
CA GLN A 20 -8.41 -9.44 -0.92
C GLN A 20 -9.91 -9.67 -0.69
N GLU A 21 -10.30 -10.56 0.24
CA GLU A 21 -11.70 -10.74 0.64
C GLU A 21 -12.28 -9.46 1.24
N LEU A 22 -11.53 -8.76 2.09
CA LEU A 22 -11.94 -7.48 2.67
C LEU A 22 -12.07 -6.40 1.58
N VAL A 23 -11.09 -6.28 0.70
CA VAL A 23 -11.15 -5.35 -0.44
C VAL A 23 -12.40 -5.62 -1.30
N ALA A 24 -12.70 -6.88 -1.59
CA ALA A 24 -13.87 -7.27 -2.37
C ALA A 24 -15.17 -6.94 -1.64
N ARG A 25 -15.27 -7.26 -0.33
CA ARG A 25 -16.43 -6.98 0.51
C ARG A 25 -16.80 -5.50 0.51
N HIS A 26 -15.79 -4.63 0.55
CA HIS A 26 -15.96 -3.18 0.61
C HIS A 26 -15.88 -2.48 -0.75
N ASN A 27 -15.76 -3.24 -1.86
CA ASN A 27 -15.55 -2.70 -3.21
C ASN A 27 -14.38 -1.68 -3.27
N GLY A 28 -13.32 -1.88 -2.48
CA GLY A 28 -12.26 -0.89 -2.28
C GLY A 28 -11.45 -0.55 -3.52
N ASP A 29 -11.39 -1.49 -4.47
CA ASP A 29 -10.73 -1.33 -5.77
C ASP A 29 -11.71 -1.06 -6.93
N ALA A 30 -12.98 -0.80 -6.64
CA ALA A 30 -13.95 -0.46 -7.68
C ALA A 30 -13.53 0.82 -8.43
N ARG A 31 -13.41 0.71 -9.76
CA ARG A 31 -13.01 1.81 -10.68
C ARG A 31 -11.60 2.37 -10.43
N VAL A 32 -10.77 1.69 -9.66
CA VAL A 32 -9.38 2.10 -9.41
C VAL A 32 -8.51 1.76 -10.61
N ARG A 33 -7.66 2.71 -11.04
CA ARG A 33 -6.75 2.54 -12.20
C ARG A 33 -5.28 2.43 -11.84
N SER A 34 -4.82 3.13 -10.79
CA SER A 34 -3.39 3.29 -10.51
C SER A 34 -2.98 2.84 -9.11
N LEU A 35 -3.76 3.17 -8.07
CA LEU A 35 -3.42 2.88 -6.68
C LEU A 35 -4.36 1.82 -6.11
N ASN A 36 -4.11 0.54 -6.29
CA ASN A 36 -4.95 -0.50 -5.67
C ASN A 36 -4.87 -0.51 -4.13
N CYS A 37 -5.81 -1.18 -3.47
CA CYS A 37 -5.89 -1.25 -2.02
C CYS A 37 -4.66 -1.87 -1.39
N TRP A 38 -4.01 -2.81 -2.09
CA TRP A 38 -2.77 -3.40 -1.61
C TRP A 38 -1.60 -2.40 -1.56
N THR A 39 -1.43 -1.61 -2.62
CA THR A 39 -0.41 -0.55 -2.67
C THR A 39 -0.71 0.54 -1.66
N TRP A 40 -1.98 0.88 -1.48
CA TRP A 40 -2.43 1.81 -0.47
C TRP A 40 -2.12 1.33 0.96
N PHE A 41 -2.47 0.09 1.29
CA PHE A 41 -2.11 -0.54 2.55
C PHE A 41 -0.61 -0.55 2.78
N GLY A 42 0.18 -0.98 1.79
CA GLY A 42 1.64 -0.99 1.89
C GLY A 42 2.25 0.39 2.14
N ALA A 43 1.71 1.42 1.48
CA ALA A 43 2.15 2.81 1.66
C ALA A 43 1.84 3.33 3.08
N LEU A 44 0.65 3.01 3.62
CA LEU A 44 0.27 3.36 4.99
C LEU A 44 1.06 2.58 6.03
N LEU A 45 1.23 1.27 5.86
CA LEU A 45 2.02 0.46 6.79
C LEU A 45 3.47 0.94 6.84
N PHE A 46 4.07 1.22 5.67
CA PHE A 46 5.41 1.78 5.59
C PHE A 46 5.51 3.10 6.35
N SER A 47 4.51 3.98 6.21
CA SER A 47 4.51 5.27 6.92
C SER A 47 4.45 5.10 8.43
N GLN A 48 3.65 4.16 8.93
CA GLN A 48 3.58 3.83 10.36
C GLN A 48 4.91 3.26 10.88
N MET A 49 5.51 2.34 10.13
CA MET A 49 6.79 1.72 10.53
C MET A 49 7.97 2.69 10.53
N THR A 50 7.94 3.70 9.66
CA THR A 50 9.04 4.67 9.51
C THR A 50 8.81 6.00 10.20
N GLY A 51 7.63 6.21 10.81
CA GLY A 51 7.26 7.48 11.43
C GLY A 51 7.04 8.61 10.43
N HIS A 52 6.75 8.30 9.16
CA HIS A 52 6.38 9.31 8.18
C HIS A 52 4.95 9.82 8.44
N ASP A 53 4.84 11.10 8.76
CA ASP A 53 3.58 11.81 9.03
C ASP A 53 3.03 12.56 7.80
N SER A 54 3.76 12.54 6.68
CA SER A 54 3.43 13.30 5.48
C SER A 54 3.20 12.41 4.26
N ILE A 55 2.07 12.61 3.57
CA ILE A 55 1.77 11.98 2.26
C ILE A 55 2.90 12.25 1.25
N ARG A 56 3.54 13.43 1.32
CA ARG A 56 4.68 13.77 0.45
C ARG A 56 5.92 12.93 0.79
N ALA A 57 6.15 12.62 2.06
CA ALA A 57 7.24 11.73 2.45
C ALA A 57 7.01 10.31 1.93
N ILE A 58 5.77 9.81 2.02
CA ILE A 58 5.38 8.51 1.47
C ILE A 58 5.54 8.48 -0.05
N GLU A 59 5.05 9.50 -0.76
CA GLU A 59 5.22 9.60 -2.22
C GLU A 59 6.69 9.55 -2.63
N ARG A 60 7.61 10.22 -1.92
CA ARG A 60 9.04 10.18 -2.29
C ARG A 60 9.63 8.77 -2.30
N VAL A 61 9.14 7.89 -1.42
CA VAL A 61 9.58 6.49 -1.36
C VAL A 61 8.91 5.65 -2.44
N PHE A 62 7.61 5.86 -2.67
CA PHE A 62 6.79 5.02 -3.54
C PHE A 62 6.56 5.59 -4.96
N ALA A 63 7.12 6.76 -5.29
CA ALA A 63 6.88 7.43 -6.58
C ALA A 63 7.40 6.60 -7.76
N HIS A 64 8.46 5.83 -7.53
CA HIS A 64 9.08 4.98 -8.53
C HIS A 64 8.87 3.52 -8.15
N GLN A 65 8.60 2.70 -9.15
CA GLN A 65 8.49 1.26 -8.98
C GLN A 65 9.90 0.67 -9.02
N ASP A 66 10.40 0.24 -7.87
CA ASP A 66 11.63 -0.55 -7.80
C ASP A 66 11.33 -2.06 -7.83
N GLY A 67 12.37 -2.87 -7.99
CA GLY A 67 12.24 -4.33 -8.06
C GLY A 67 11.74 -4.96 -6.76
N GLU A 68 11.95 -4.34 -5.59
CA GLU A 68 11.43 -4.83 -4.30
C GLU A 68 9.92 -4.61 -4.23
N ALA A 69 9.47 -3.38 -4.54
CA ALA A 69 8.07 -3.01 -4.59
C ALA A 69 7.28 -3.91 -5.55
N GLN A 70 7.83 -4.18 -6.74
CA GLN A 70 7.18 -5.08 -7.70
C GLN A 70 7.08 -6.52 -7.18
N ARG A 71 8.10 -7.06 -6.51
CA ARG A 71 8.04 -8.38 -5.86
C ARG A 71 6.98 -8.45 -4.76
N LEU A 72 6.76 -7.34 -4.05
CA LEU A 72 5.71 -7.23 -3.02
C LEU A 72 4.32 -6.95 -3.63
N GLY A 73 4.24 -6.73 -4.95
CA GLY A 73 3.00 -6.45 -5.65
C GLY A 73 2.50 -5.01 -5.48
N PHE A 74 3.38 -4.07 -5.16
CA PHE A 74 3.09 -2.64 -5.06
C PHE A 74 3.26 -1.94 -6.40
N GLY A 75 2.36 -1.01 -6.67
CA GLY A 75 2.46 -0.04 -7.75
C GLY A 75 3.04 1.31 -7.30
N PRO A 76 3.25 2.24 -8.24
CA PRO A 76 3.68 3.59 -7.90
C PRO A 76 2.58 4.37 -7.17
N VAL A 77 2.99 5.22 -6.24
CA VAL A 77 2.08 6.07 -5.46
C VAL A 77 2.26 7.53 -5.88
N ARG A 78 1.14 8.24 -6.06
CA ARG A 78 1.11 9.69 -6.30
C ARG A 78 0.39 10.39 -5.16
N ARG A 79 0.84 11.58 -4.77
CA ARG A 79 0.34 12.31 -3.61
C ARG A 79 -1.16 12.55 -3.65
N SER A 80 -1.68 13.04 -4.77
CA SER A 80 -3.12 13.32 -4.92
C SER A 80 -3.93 12.03 -4.82
N THR A 81 -3.52 10.99 -5.55
CA THR A 81 -4.20 9.68 -5.52
C THR A 81 -4.18 9.05 -4.13
N LEU A 82 -3.07 9.14 -3.40
CA LEU A 82 -2.99 8.65 -2.02
C LEU A 82 -3.88 9.46 -1.08
N ALA A 83 -3.91 10.79 -1.21
CA ALA A 83 -4.78 11.64 -0.42
C ALA A 83 -6.27 11.36 -0.67
N ASP A 84 -6.65 11.14 -1.94
CA ASP A 84 -8.02 10.80 -2.32
C ASP A 84 -8.41 9.41 -1.79
N ALA A 85 -7.50 8.42 -1.91
CA ALA A 85 -7.72 7.09 -1.34
C ALA A 85 -7.88 7.13 0.17
N ASN A 86 -7.03 7.86 0.89
CA ASN A 86 -7.14 8.03 2.35
C ASN A 86 -8.47 8.68 2.78
N ARG A 87 -9.08 9.50 1.92
CA ARG A 87 -10.37 10.17 2.23
C ARG A 87 -11.57 9.27 1.93
N THR A 88 -11.48 8.46 0.89
CA THR A 88 -12.65 7.80 0.28
C THR A 88 -12.75 6.31 0.59
N ARG A 89 -11.62 5.66 0.92
CA ARG A 89 -11.62 4.23 1.18
C ARG A 89 -12.07 3.92 2.61
N PRO A 90 -12.92 2.89 2.77
CA PRO A 90 -13.30 2.41 4.09
C PRO A 90 -12.08 1.88 4.85
N LEU A 91 -12.00 2.22 6.13
CA LEU A 91 -10.91 1.80 7.01
C LEU A 91 -10.99 0.32 7.37
N GLU A 92 -12.18 -0.27 7.27
CA GLU A 92 -12.48 -1.69 7.48
C GLU A 92 -11.73 -2.63 6.52
N ILE A 93 -11.15 -2.09 5.43
CA ILE A 93 -10.25 -2.84 4.55
C ILE A 93 -8.89 -3.11 5.23
N LEU A 94 -8.52 -2.31 6.22
CA LEU A 94 -7.24 -2.37 6.93
C LEU A 94 -7.31 -3.14 8.26
N GLU A 95 -8.49 -3.64 8.64
CA GLU A 95 -8.74 -4.47 9.84
C GLU A 95 -8.43 -5.94 9.58
#